data_AF-K1LM57-F1
#
_entry.id   AF-K1LM57-F1
#
_cell.length_a   1.000
_cell.length_b   1.000
_cell.length_c   1.000
_cell.angle_alpha   90.00
_cell.angle_beta   90.00
_cell.angle_gamma   90.00
#
_symmetry.space_group_name_H-M   'P 1'
#
loop_
_entity.id
_entity.type
_entity.pdbx_description
1 polymer ?
#
loop_
_entity_poly.entity_id
_entity_poly.type
_entity_poly.pdbx_seq_one_letter_code
_entity_poly.pdbx_strand_id
1 'polypeptide(L)'
;MKTFSFKLFGGYKVSLDKTDITIDYAGEKFLFINKSKPRMKTISYNDILRVDYKEAGMTFGYVRLITAENAPYVSSTYVAQHDENAWMVEKDEISFLNEVLDILKKHCKHIQFAQLKA
;
A
#
# COMPACT_ATOMS: atom_id res chain seq x y z
N MET A 1 8.63 -14.72 5.36
CA MET A 1 8.67 -13.26 5.12
C MET A 1 8.98 -13.06 3.65
N LYS A 2 8.14 -12.32 2.93
CA LYS A 2 8.35 -11.96 1.51
C LYS A 2 8.25 -10.45 1.37
N THR A 3 9.19 -9.84 0.67
CA THR A 3 9.28 -8.38 0.53
C THR A 3 9.24 -7.98 -0.93
N PHE A 4 8.46 -6.94 -1.22
CA PHE A 4 8.28 -6.35 -2.54
C PHE A 4 8.72 -4.89 -2.51
N SER A 5 9.34 -4.41 -3.58
CA SER A 5 9.79 -3.01 -3.69
C SER A 5 9.01 -2.30 -4.79
N PHE A 6 8.50 -1.11 -4.48
CA PHE A 6 7.78 -0.22 -5.39
C PHE A 6 8.54 1.11 -5.48
N LYS A 7 8.67 1.70 -6.67
CA LYS A 7 9.62 2.82 -6.91
C LYS A 7 9.05 4.21 -6.65
N LEU A 8 7.72 4.37 -6.64
CA LEU A 8 7.10 5.70 -6.62
C LEU A 8 7.41 6.52 -5.38
N PHE A 9 7.53 7.83 -5.59
CA PHE A 9 7.67 8.86 -4.53
C PHE A 9 8.82 8.61 -3.55
N GLY A 10 9.95 8.07 -4.01
CA GLY A 10 11.10 7.74 -3.15
C GLY A 10 11.14 6.28 -2.71
N GLY A 11 10.05 5.53 -2.95
CA GLY A 11 10.00 4.09 -2.88
C GLY A 11 9.38 3.53 -1.62
N TYR A 12 8.75 2.37 -1.78
CA TYR A 12 8.10 1.59 -0.72
C TYR A 12 8.70 0.18 -0.70
N LYS A 13 8.89 -0.37 0.50
CA LYS A 13 9.11 -1.80 0.72
C LYS A 13 7.93 -2.35 1.49
N VAL A 14 7.23 -3.30 0.87
CA VAL A 14 6.09 -3.98 1.47
C VAL A 14 6.53 -5.38 1.87
N SER A 15 6.63 -5.64 3.17
CA SER A 15 7.04 -6.93 3.73
C SER A 15 5.83 -7.63 4.33
N LEU A 16 5.55 -8.84 3.86
CA LEU A 16 4.48 -9.70 4.35
C LEU A 16 5.09 -10.86 5.14
N ASP A 17 4.66 -11.00 6.38
CA ASP A 17 4.97 -12.16 7.22
C ASP A 17 3.70 -13.02 7.44
N LYS A 18 3.69 -13.82 8.51
CA LYS A 18 2.59 -14.75 8.80
C LYS A 18 1.36 -14.06 9.38
N THR A 19 1.55 -12.94 10.09
CA THR A 19 0.54 -12.28 10.93
C THR A 19 0.36 -10.82 10.57
N ASP A 20 1.36 -10.20 9.96
CA ASP A 20 1.47 -8.76 9.80
C ASP A 20 2.01 -8.39 8.40
N ILE A 21 1.69 -7.17 8.01
CA ILE A 21 2.25 -6.50 6.84
C ILE A 21 2.92 -5.22 7.29
N THR A 22 4.14 -5.01 6.82
CA THR A 22 4.92 -3.80 7.07
C THR A 22 5.10 -3.03 5.78
N ILE A 23 4.75 -1.75 5.80
CA ILE A 23 4.96 -0.79 4.72
C ILE A 23 6.06 0.17 5.20
N ASP A 24 7.21 0.11 4.54
CA ASP A 24 8.35 0.99 4.79
C ASP A 24 8.51 1.94 3.62
N TYR A 25 8.23 3.22 3.85
CA TYR A 25 8.35 4.29 2.89
C TYR A 25 9.65 5.06 3.13
N ALA A 26 10.52 5.08 2.10
CA ALA A 26 11.86 5.64 2.23
C ALA A 26 11.89 7.18 2.25
N GLY A 27 10.79 7.86 1.92
CA GLY A 27 10.73 9.32 1.83
C GLY A 27 11.17 9.87 0.47
N GLU A 28 10.68 11.05 0.12
CA GLU A 28 11.05 11.74 -1.12
C GLU A 28 11.98 12.92 -0.78
N LYS A 29 13.14 12.96 -1.44
CA LYS A 29 14.05 14.11 -1.38
C LYS A 29 13.94 14.90 -2.66
N PHE A 30 13.78 16.22 -2.54
CA PHE A 30 13.95 17.14 -3.66
C PHE A 30 15.12 18.07 -3.32
N LEU A 31 16.24 17.90 -4.02
CA LEU A 31 17.52 18.54 -3.68
C LEU A 31 17.92 18.26 -2.22
N PHE A 32 18.00 19.31 -1.39
CA PHE A 32 18.35 19.25 0.04
C PHE A 32 17.15 19.30 0.99
N ILE A 33 15.91 19.35 0.46
CA ILE A 33 14.69 19.43 1.26
C ILE A 33 13.97 18.07 1.20
N ASN A 34 13.66 17.51 2.37
CA ASN A 34 12.78 16.34 2.46
C ASN A 34 11.35 16.78 2.09
N LYS A 35 10.92 16.44 0.87
CA LYS A 35 9.54 16.68 0.40
C LYS A 35 8.55 15.79 1.15
N SER A 36 8.98 14.56 1.48
CA SER A 36 8.24 13.65 2.35
C SER A 36 9.20 12.91 3.25
N LYS A 37 8.90 12.84 4.56
CA LYS A 37 9.74 12.12 5.53
C LYS A 37 9.58 10.60 5.35
N PRO A 38 10.63 9.81 5.62
CA PRO A 38 10.51 8.37 5.74
C PRO A 38 9.51 8.00 6.84
N ARG A 39 8.77 6.91 6.64
CA ARG A 39 7.81 6.38 7.63
C ARG A 39 7.70 4.88 7.49
N MET A 40 7.39 4.22 8.60
CA MET A 40 7.18 2.78 8.64
C MET A 40 5.90 2.49 9.41
N LYS A 41 5.04 1.64 8.85
CA LYS A 41 3.81 1.19 9.50
C LYS A 41 3.70 -0.32 9.38
N THR A 42 3.49 -0.97 10.52
CA THR A 42 3.18 -2.39 10.60
C THR A 42 1.73 -2.55 11.03
N ILE A 43 0.98 -3.40 10.33
CA ILE A 43 -0.45 -3.63 10.53
C ILE A 43 -0.67 -5.13 10.64
N SER A 44 -1.38 -5.55 11.69
CA SER A 44 -1.79 -6.95 11.80
C SER A 44 -2.88 -7.28 10.81
N TYR A 45 -2.84 -8.47 10.21
CA TYR A 45 -3.90 -8.94 9.33
C TYR A 45 -5.29 -8.95 9.99
N ASN A 46 -5.33 -9.11 11.32
CA ASN A 46 -6.58 -9.06 12.09
C ASN A 46 -7.16 -7.63 12.21
N ASP A 47 -6.33 -6.60 12.05
CA ASP A 47 -6.76 -5.20 12.15
C ASP A 47 -7.22 -4.62 10.81
N ILE A 48 -6.97 -5.36 9.71
CA ILE A 48 -7.39 -4.96 8.37
C ILE A 48 -8.88 -5.30 8.22
N LEU A 49 -9.69 -4.28 7.97
CA LEU A 49 -11.13 -4.39 7.72
C LEU A 49 -11.43 -4.59 6.23
N ARG A 50 -10.62 -3.96 5.35
CA ARG A 50 -10.79 -3.98 3.89
C ARG A 50 -9.48 -3.63 3.22
N VAL A 51 -9.26 -4.12 2.01
CA VAL A 51 -8.17 -3.66 1.13
C VAL A 51 -8.78 -2.93 -0.05
N ASP A 52 -8.43 -1.64 -0.18
CA ASP A 52 -8.78 -0.85 -1.34
C ASP A 52 -7.58 -0.80 -2.28
N TYR A 53 -7.76 -1.12 -3.55
CA TYR A 53 -6.68 -1.04 -4.52
C TYR A 53 -7.13 -0.48 -5.86
N LYS A 54 -6.23 0.24 -6.53
CA LYS A 54 -6.37 0.72 -7.89
C LYS A 54 -5.16 0.24 -8.68
N GLU A 55 -5.40 -0.44 -9.79
CA GLU A 55 -4.32 -0.82 -10.70
C GLU A 55 -3.77 0.39 -11.44
N ALA A 56 -2.48 0.36 -11.77
CA ALA A 56 -1.84 1.41 -12.53
C ALA A 56 -2.31 1.36 -14.00
N GLY A 57 -2.77 2.50 -14.52
CA GLY A 57 -3.28 2.66 -15.88
C GLY A 57 -2.63 3.85 -16.57
N MET A 58 -3.42 4.87 -16.93
CA MET A 58 -2.89 6.18 -17.33
C MET A 58 -2.29 6.95 -16.14
N THR A 59 -2.77 6.67 -14.93
CA THR A 59 -2.23 7.20 -13.67
C THR A 59 -1.64 6.08 -12.82
N PHE A 60 -0.89 6.46 -11.80
CA PHE A 60 -0.37 5.54 -10.79
C PHE A 60 -1.49 4.74 -10.11
N GLY A 61 -1.17 3.49 -9.79
CA GLY A 61 -1.96 2.63 -8.94
C GLY A 61 -1.63 2.86 -7.46
N TYR A 62 -2.41 2.25 -6.59
CA TYR A 62 -2.13 2.21 -5.16
C TYR A 62 -2.83 1.04 -4.49
N VAL A 63 -2.38 0.71 -3.28
CA VAL A 63 -3.10 -0.13 -2.33
C VAL A 63 -3.20 0.60 -1.02
N ARG A 64 -4.33 0.45 -0.35
CA ARG A 64 -4.60 1.03 0.96
C ARG A 64 -5.25 -0.02 1.85
N LEU A 65 -4.62 -0.29 2.98
CA LEU A 65 -5.12 -1.17 4.02
C LEU A 65 -6.03 -0.36 4.94
N ILE A 66 -7.32 -0.71 4.93
CA ILE A 66 -8.32 -0.01 5.73
C ILE A 66 -8.35 -0.65 7.11
N THR A 67 -8.06 0.14 8.13
CA THR A 67 -8.18 -0.20 9.55
C THR A 67 -9.26 0.68 10.18
N ALA A 68 -9.60 0.46 11.46
CA ALA A 68 -10.54 1.30 12.17
C ALA A 68 -10.14 2.79 12.21
N GLU A 69 -8.83 3.09 12.20
CA GLU A 69 -8.29 4.44 12.28
C GLU A 69 -8.53 5.25 11.00
N ASN A 70 -8.42 4.61 9.82
CA ASN A 70 -8.40 5.29 8.54
C ASN A 70 -9.66 5.03 7.67
N ALA A 71 -10.59 4.20 8.17
CA ALA A 71 -11.88 3.89 7.54
C ALA A 71 -12.77 5.09 7.20
N PRO A 72 -12.79 6.20 7.99
CA PRO A 72 -13.60 7.37 7.64
C PRO A 72 -13.15 8.09 6.35
N TYR A 73 -11.90 7.90 5.93
CA TYR A 73 -11.35 8.59 4.76
C TYR A 73 -11.59 7.76 3.49
N VAL A 74 -12.24 8.36 2.50
CA VAL A 74 -12.50 7.70 1.21
C VAL A 74 -11.19 7.53 0.43
N SER A 75 -10.94 6.31 -0.04
CA SER A 75 -9.74 5.98 -0.80
C SER A 75 -9.69 6.72 -2.14
N SER A 76 -8.57 7.39 -2.36
CA SER A 76 -8.23 8.10 -3.59
C SER A 76 -6.71 8.11 -3.76
N THR A 77 -6.20 8.45 -4.94
CA THR A 77 -4.75 8.58 -5.18
C THR A 77 -4.12 9.60 -4.21
N TYR A 78 -4.80 10.72 -3.97
CA TYR A 78 -4.33 11.75 -3.02
C TYR A 78 -4.24 11.19 -1.59
N VAL A 79 -5.32 10.55 -1.12
CA VAL A 79 -5.33 9.96 0.24
C VAL A 79 -4.26 8.88 0.37
N ALA A 80 -4.12 7.98 -0.62
CA ALA A 80 -3.13 6.90 -0.59
C ALA A 80 -1.69 7.42 -0.54
N GLN A 81 -1.38 8.53 -1.21
CA GLN A 81 -0.04 9.12 -1.16
C GLN A 81 0.34 9.61 0.26
N HIS A 82 -0.66 10.04 1.03
CA HIS A 82 -0.47 10.61 2.37
C HIS A 82 -0.79 9.64 3.51
N ASP A 83 -1.38 8.49 3.24
CA ASP A 83 -1.68 7.46 4.23
C ASP A 83 -0.44 6.59 4.51
N GLU A 84 -0.22 6.23 5.77
CA GLU A 84 0.84 5.31 6.20
C GLU A 84 0.47 3.85 5.94
N ASN A 85 -0.82 3.56 5.82
CA ASN A 85 -1.37 2.24 5.54
C ASN A 85 -1.47 1.97 4.03
N ALA A 86 -0.79 2.77 3.21
CA ALA A 86 -0.86 2.70 1.76
C ALA A 86 0.52 2.71 1.10
N TRP A 87 0.57 2.17 -0.11
CA TRP A 87 1.71 2.30 -1.00
C TRP A 87 1.25 2.53 -2.44
N MET A 88 2.13 3.15 -3.22
CA MET A 88 1.87 3.52 -4.61
C MET A 88 2.50 2.51 -5.56
N VAL A 89 1.89 2.29 -6.73
CA VAL A 89 2.26 1.23 -7.68
C VAL A 89 2.43 1.79 -9.09
N GLU A 90 3.53 1.45 -9.77
CA GLU A 90 3.74 1.74 -11.20
C GLU A 90 3.17 0.65 -12.12
N LYS A 91 3.06 0.97 -13.41
CA LYS A 91 2.49 0.06 -14.41
C LYS A 91 3.34 -1.20 -14.62
N ASP A 92 4.66 -1.10 -14.54
CA ASP A 92 5.58 -2.23 -14.62
C ASP A 92 5.62 -3.08 -13.32
N GLU A 93 4.97 -2.61 -12.25
CA GLU A 93 4.92 -3.26 -10.93
C GLU A 93 3.59 -3.99 -10.65
N ILE A 94 2.69 -4.08 -11.66
CA ILE A 94 1.39 -4.73 -11.53
C ILE A 94 1.52 -6.21 -11.13
N SER A 95 2.56 -6.91 -11.59
CA SER A 95 2.82 -8.30 -11.17
C SER A 95 3.10 -8.39 -9.67
N PHE A 96 3.90 -7.47 -9.12
CA PHE A 96 4.20 -7.41 -7.68
C PHE A 96 2.94 -7.08 -6.88
N LEU A 97 2.12 -6.14 -7.37
CA LEU A 97 0.81 -5.85 -6.79
C LEU A 97 -0.06 -7.12 -6.70
N ASN A 98 -0.21 -7.85 -7.80
CA ASN A 98 -1.03 -9.06 -7.85
C ASN A 98 -0.52 -10.11 -6.86
N GLU A 99 0.80 -10.31 -6.76
CA GLU A 99 1.38 -11.23 -5.79
C GLU A 99 1.10 -10.80 -4.33
N VAL A 100 1.20 -9.50 -4.01
CA VAL A 100 0.86 -8.98 -2.68
C VAL A 100 -0.63 -9.21 -2.38
N LEU A 101 -1.52 -8.91 -3.33
CA LEU A 101 -2.96 -9.13 -3.16
C LEU A 101 -3.30 -10.61 -2.97
N ASP A 102 -2.64 -11.51 -3.69
CA ASP A 102 -2.85 -12.96 -3.54
C ASP A 102 -2.40 -13.46 -2.17
N ILE A 103 -1.30 -12.94 -1.62
CA ILE A 103 -0.87 -13.25 -0.26
C ILE A 103 -1.88 -12.71 0.74
N LEU A 104 -2.29 -11.45 0.61
CA LEU A 104 -3.30 -10.84 1.49
C LEU A 104 -4.62 -11.63 1.46
N LYS A 105 -5.09 -12.07 0.28
CA LYS A 105 -6.31 -12.92 0.18
C LYS A 105 -6.16 -14.26 0.87
N LYS A 106 -4.96 -14.85 0.89
CA LYS A 106 -4.68 -16.12 1.59
C LYS A 106 -4.71 -15.96 3.11
N HIS A 107 -4.18 -14.85 3.62
CA HIS A 107 -4.09 -14.57 5.06
C HIS A 107 -5.36 -13.91 5.63
N CYS A 108 -5.99 -13.03 4.85
CA CYS A 108 -7.16 -12.24 5.25
C CYS A 108 -8.42 -12.77 4.54
N LYS A 109 -8.85 -13.99 4.86
CA LYS A 109 -9.96 -14.66 4.14
C LYS A 109 -11.33 -14.01 4.33
N HIS A 110 -11.48 -13.18 5.37
CA HIS A 110 -12.76 -12.62 5.80
C HIS A 110 -12.95 -11.15 5.40
N ILE A 111 -11.95 -10.55 4.74
CA ILE A 111 -11.99 -9.12 4.41
C ILE A 111 -12.36 -8.91 2.95
N GLN A 112 -12.96 -7.77 2.66
CA GLN A 112 -13.28 -7.37 1.29
C GLN A 112 -12.03 -6.81 0.58
N PHE A 113 -11.89 -7.14 -0.71
CA PHE A 113 -10.93 -6.52 -1.63
C PHE A 113 -11.71 -5.67 -2.62
N ALA A 114 -11.63 -4.35 -2.49
CA ALA A 114 -12.35 -3.41 -3.34
C ALA A 114 -11.40 -2.86 -4.42
N GLN A 115 -11.63 -3.28 -5.66
CA GLN A 115 -10.96 -2.71 -6.82
C GLN A 115 -11.62 -1.39 -7.21
N LEU A 116 -10.87 -0.30 -7.12
CA LEU A 116 -11.31 1.04 -7.47
C LEU A 116 -10.98 1.31 -8.93
N LYS A 117 -11.87 2.08 -9.59
CA LYS A 117 -11.70 2.41 -11.01
C LYS A 117 -10.42 3.22 -11.23
N ALA A 118 -9.72 2.87 -12.30
CA ALA A 118 -8.55 3.59 -12.78
C ALA A 118 -8.90 4.98 -13.32
#